data_AF-A0AAF0Y6C1-F1
#
_entry.id   AF-A0AAF0Y6C1-F1
#
_cell.length_a   1.000
_cell.length_b   1.000
_cell.length_c   1.000
_cell.angle_alpha   90.00
_cell.angle_beta   90.00
_cell.angle_gamma   90.00
#
_symmetry.space_group_name_H-M   'P 1'
#
loop_
_entity.id
_entity.type
_entity.pdbx_description
1 polymer ?
#
loop_
_entity_poly.entity_id
_entity_poly.type
_entity_poly.pdbx_seq_one_letter_code
_entity_poly.pdbx_strand_id
1 'polypeptide(L)'
;MSIDSTLPERPSVYWRNSRDEEEADVAAGKVPRDEAFMASLFPDAMLDPLEPIEAAYEADVAAATATGNGENTYPALYAAVEKVVLALNDLNEQGEGAYIETGERERLAEWIEQVIEARGISINDMGRVLGFGSGEITDEWRDW
;
A
#
# COMPACT_ATOMS: atom_id res chain seq x y z
N MET A 1 2.72 -24.15 14.18
CA MET A 1 3.35 -23.81 12.89
C MET A 1 3.37 -22.29 12.86
N SER A 2 4.48 -21.68 13.32
CA SER A 2 4.61 -20.22 13.28
C SER A 2 4.98 -19.84 11.87
N ILE A 3 4.02 -19.31 11.12
CA ILE A 3 4.33 -18.41 10.04
C ILE A 3 4.74 -17.10 10.71
N ASP A 4 6.04 -16.92 10.88
CA ASP A 4 6.61 -15.61 11.14
C ASP A 4 6.56 -14.86 9.79
N SER A 5 5.35 -14.44 9.43
CA SER A 5 5.12 -13.72 8.18
C SER A 5 5.64 -12.31 8.35
N THR A 6 6.78 -12.04 7.74
CA THR A 6 7.30 -10.67 7.60
C THR A 6 6.30 -9.87 6.76
N LEU A 7 6.03 -8.62 7.16
CA LEU A 7 5.17 -7.73 6.37
C LEU A 7 5.79 -7.49 4.98
N PRO A 8 4.96 -7.27 3.95
CA PRO A 8 5.46 -6.88 2.63
C PRO A 8 6.23 -5.56 2.70
N GLU A 9 7.14 -5.33 1.75
CA GLU A 9 7.81 -4.04 1.61
C GLU A 9 6.76 -2.94 1.34
N ARG A 10 6.84 -1.85 2.09
CA ARG A 10 5.97 -0.69 1.88
C ARG A 10 6.24 -0.04 0.51
N PRO A 11 5.20 0.34 -0.26
CA PRO A 11 5.34 1.10 -1.49
C PRO A 11 6.23 2.34 -1.37
N SER A 12 6.12 3.13 -0.28
CA SER A 12 7.01 4.28 -0.07
C SER A 12 8.50 3.89 0.01
N VAL A 13 8.82 2.75 0.63
CA VAL A 13 10.20 2.24 0.73
C VAL A 13 10.67 1.75 -0.63
N TYR A 14 9.84 0.99 -1.33
CA TYR A 14 10.12 0.51 -2.68
C TYR A 14 10.48 1.67 -3.63
N TRP A 15 9.65 2.71 -3.69
CA TRP A 15 9.87 3.85 -4.58
C TRP A 15 11.08 4.70 -4.19
N ARG A 16 11.40 4.84 -2.90
CA ARG A 16 12.66 5.47 -2.46
C ARG A 16 13.87 4.64 -2.90
N ASN A 17 13.83 3.33 -2.73
CA ASN A 17 14.90 2.44 -3.18
C ASN A 17 15.11 2.55 -4.70
N SER A 18 14.03 2.64 -5.48
CA SER A 18 14.14 2.83 -6.92
C SER A 18 14.72 4.18 -7.33
N ARG A 19 14.48 5.26 -6.57
CA ARG A 19 15.16 6.55 -6.76
C ARG A 19 16.66 6.44 -6.50
N ASP A 20 17.04 5.79 -5.41
CA ASP A 20 18.45 5.61 -5.05
C ASP A 20 19.19 4.74 -6.07
N GLU A 21 18.53 3.70 -6.59
CA GLU A 21 19.07 2.83 -7.64
C GLU A 21 19.29 3.62 -8.95
N GLU A 22 18.32 4.41 -9.39
CA GLU A 22 18.46 5.22 -10.60
C GLU A 22 19.57 6.28 -10.44
N GLU A 23 19.67 6.96 -9.29
CA GLU A 23 20.76 7.91 -9.04
C GLU A 23 22.13 7.23 -9.06
N ALA A 24 22.25 6.01 -8.50
CA ALA A 24 23.48 5.24 -8.56
C ALA A 24 23.85 4.86 -10.00
N ASP A 25 22.86 4.50 -10.83
CA ASP A 25 23.06 4.18 -12.23
C ASP A 25 23.42 5.41 -13.09
N VAL A 26 22.89 6.59 -12.76
CA VAL A 26 23.33 7.87 -13.34
C VAL A 26 24.77 8.18 -12.95
N ALA A 27 25.12 8.04 -11.67
CA ALA A 27 26.49 8.26 -11.19
C ALA A 27 27.50 7.29 -11.81
N ALA A 28 27.07 6.07 -12.12
CA ALA A 28 27.86 5.05 -12.83
C ALA A 28 27.90 5.26 -14.36
N GLY A 29 27.15 6.23 -14.90
CA GLY A 29 27.07 6.49 -16.34
C GLY A 29 26.30 5.42 -17.14
N LYS A 30 25.46 4.62 -16.48
CA LYS A 30 24.60 3.62 -17.13
C LYS A 30 23.30 4.23 -17.66
N VAL A 31 22.81 5.28 -16.98
CA VAL A 31 21.59 6.02 -17.33
C VAL A 31 21.96 7.49 -17.57
N PRO A 32 21.59 8.09 -18.71
CA PRO A 32 21.70 9.53 -18.92
C PRO A 32 20.87 10.32 -17.92
N ARG A 33 21.37 11.47 -17.44
CA ARG A 33 20.67 12.31 -16.45
C ARG A 33 19.30 12.80 -16.92
N ASP A 34 19.14 13.00 -18.22
CA ASP A 34 17.89 13.41 -18.88
C ASP A 34 16.91 12.25 -19.14
N GLU A 35 17.34 11.01 -18.90
CA GLU A 35 16.51 9.80 -18.92
C GLU A 35 16.22 9.28 -17.51
N ALA A 36 16.65 9.99 -16.46
CA ALA A 36 16.39 9.62 -15.06
C ALA A 36 15.04 10.22 -14.59
N PHE A 37 14.02 9.37 -14.41
CA PHE A 37 12.64 9.79 -14.19
C PHE A 37 12.12 9.48 -12.78
N MET A 38 12.75 8.60 -12.01
CA MET A 38 12.20 8.10 -10.73
C MET A 38 12.00 9.22 -9.71
N ALA A 39 12.89 10.21 -9.66
CA ALA A 39 12.73 11.37 -8.78
C ALA A 39 11.55 12.29 -9.19
N SER A 40 11.17 12.28 -10.47
CA SER A 40 10.02 13.03 -10.97
C SER A 40 8.72 12.26 -10.79
N LEU A 41 8.75 10.93 -10.94
CA LEU A 41 7.59 10.05 -10.73
C LEU A 41 7.24 9.91 -9.25
N PHE A 42 8.24 9.85 -8.38
CA PHE A 42 8.06 9.62 -6.94
C PHE A 42 8.66 10.77 -6.10
N PRO A 43 8.12 11.99 -6.22
CA PRO A 43 8.66 13.15 -5.52
C PRO A 43 8.48 13.00 -4.00
N ASP A 44 9.32 13.68 -3.22
CA ASP A 44 9.20 13.70 -1.74
C ASP A 44 7.81 14.17 -1.28
N ALA A 45 7.19 15.09 -2.03
CA ALA A 45 5.83 15.56 -1.79
C ALA A 45 4.75 14.46 -1.84
N MET A 46 5.02 13.34 -2.53
CA MET A 46 4.19 12.15 -2.51
C MET A 46 4.65 11.14 -1.44
N LEU A 47 5.96 10.87 -1.33
CA LEU A 47 6.48 9.79 -0.49
C LEU A 47 6.46 10.12 1.01
N ASP A 48 6.72 11.36 1.39
CA ASP A 48 6.73 11.80 2.79
C ASP A 48 5.36 11.69 3.47
N PRO A 49 4.24 12.10 2.84
CA PRO A 49 2.91 11.84 3.41
C PRO A 49 2.44 10.39 3.25
N LEU A 50 2.92 9.63 2.27
CA LEU A 50 2.56 8.22 2.10
C LEU A 50 3.07 7.33 3.24
N GLU A 51 4.31 7.52 3.67
CA GLU A 51 4.93 6.70 4.72
C GLU A 51 4.11 6.62 6.04
N PRO A 52 3.62 7.73 6.63
CA PRO A 52 2.78 7.65 7.82
C PRO A 52 1.39 7.05 7.54
N ILE A 53 0.84 7.16 6.33
CA ILE A 53 -0.41 6.49 5.95
C ILE A 53 -0.21 4.97 5.98
N GLU A 54 0.86 4.48 5.37
CA GLU A 54 1.19 3.06 5.36
C GLU A 54 1.46 2.53 6.77
N ALA A 55 2.20 3.29 7.58
CA ALA A 55 2.49 2.94 8.97
C ALA A 55 1.22 2.86 9.83
N ALA A 56 0.27 3.77 9.61
CA ALA A 56 -1.01 3.77 10.32
C ALA A 56 -1.84 2.53 9.96
N TYR A 57 -1.88 2.15 8.68
CA TYR A 57 -2.59 0.95 8.24
C TYR A 57 -2.01 -0.33 8.84
N GLU A 58 -0.68 -0.50 8.83
CA GLU A 58 -0.05 -1.66 9.46
C GLU A 58 -0.35 -1.74 10.96
N ALA A 59 -0.39 -0.60 11.65
CA ALA A 59 -0.75 -0.51 13.06
C ALA A 59 -2.23 -0.86 13.31
N ASP A 60 -3.14 -0.38 12.46
CA ASP A 60 -4.57 -0.70 12.54
C ASP A 60 -4.82 -2.21 12.31
N VAL A 61 -4.15 -2.83 11.33
CA VAL A 61 -4.21 -4.27 11.09
C VAL A 61 -3.61 -5.07 12.26
N ALA A 62 -2.50 -4.61 12.84
CA ALA A 62 -1.91 -5.24 14.02
C ALA A 62 -2.87 -5.16 15.23
N ALA A 63 -3.55 -4.03 15.42
CA ALA A 63 -4.52 -3.84 16.49
C ALA A 63 -5.76 -4.72 16.29
N ALA A 64 -6.29 -4.79 15.07
CA ALA A 64 -7.44 -5.63 14.72
C ALA A 64 -7.18 -7.12 14.95
N THR A 65 -5.92 -7.55 14.83
CA THR A 65 -5.50 -8.95 14.96
C THR A 65 -4.87 -9.29 16.32
N ALA A 66 -4.80 -8.33 17.25
CA ALA A 66 -4.11 -8.49 18.53
C ALA A 66 -4.68 -9.62 19.41
N THR A 67 -5.97 -9.94 19.25
CA THR A 67 -6.67 -10.98 20.03
C THR A 67 -6.98 -12.25 19.23
N GLY A 68 -6.50 -12.35 17.98
CA GLY A 68 -6.75 -13.48 17.08
C GLY A 68 -6.94 -13.04 15.63
N ASN A 69 -7.17 -13.98 14.73
CA ASN A 69 -7.32 -13.75 13.28
C ASN A 69 -8.53 -14.48 12.67
N GLY A 70 -9.57 -14.71 13.47
CA GLY A 70 -10.83 -15.33 13.03
C GLY A 70 -11.83 -14.33 12.44
N GLU A 71 -12.99 -14.82 11.99
CA GLU A 71 -14.02 -14.02 11.30
C GLU A 71 -14.50 -12.79 12.09
N ASN A 72 -14.36 -12.79 13.42
CA ASN A 72 -14.69 -11.64 14.28
C ASN A 72 -13.76 -10.42 14.09
N THR A 73 -12.60 -10.58 13.42
CA THR A 73 -11.70 -9.46 13.10
C THR A 73 -12.05 -8.78 11.79
N TYR A 74 -12.82 -9.43 10.90
CA TYR A 74 -13.07 -8.95 9.55
C TYR A 74 -13.66 -7.54 9.48
N PRO A 75 -14.66 -7.16 10.32
CA PRO A 75 -15.17 -5.79 10.29
C PRO A 75 -14.12 -4.73 10.64
N ALA A 76 -13.20 -5.04 11.56
CA ALA A 76 -12.13 -4.11 11.94
C ALA A 76 -11.07 -3.97 10.85
N LEU A 77 -10.76 -5.08 10.14
CA LEU A 77 -9.87 -5.04 8.98
C LEU A 77 -10.49 -4.26 7.83
N TYR A 78 -11.76 -4.47 7.55
CA TYR A 78 -12.46 -3.76 6.48
C TYR A 78 -12.50 -2.25 6.73
N ALA A 79 -12.74 -1.83 7.98
CA ALA A 79 -12.64 -0.43 8.38
C ALA A 79 -11.19 0.13 8.28
N ALA A 80 -10.17 -0.69 8.51
CA ALA A 80 -8.79 -0.29 8.28
C ALA A 80 -8.49 -0.09 6.79
N VAL A 81 -9.05 -0.93 5.91
CA VAL A 81 -8.93 -0.77 4.46
C VAL A 81 -9.64 0.50 3.99
N GLU A 82 -10.86 0.74 4.44
CA GLU A 82 -11.59 2.00 4.15
C GLU A 82 -10.72 3.21 4.50
N LYS A 83 -10.22 3.24 5.74
CA LYS A 83 -9.44 4.37 6.25
C LYS A 83 -8.17 4.61 5.44
N VAL A 84 -7.45 3.55 5.06
CA VAL A 84 -6.23 3.71 4.26
C VAL A 84 -6.56 4.16 2.84
N VAL A 85 -7.59 3.59 2.19
CA VAL A 85 -7.98 4.00 0.83
C VAL A 85 -8.41 5.47 0.80
N LEU A 86 -9.21 5.93 1.77
CA LEU A 86 -9.60 7.34 1.86
C LEU A 86 -8.40 8.28 2.08
N ALA A 87 -7.48 7.92 2.98
CA ALA A 87 -6.27 8.72 3.22
C ALA A 87 -5.38 8.79 1.97
N LEU A 88 -5.35 7.70 1.21
CA LEU A 88 -4.57 7.66 0.00
C LEU A 88 -5.31 8.44 -1.14
N ASN A 89 -6.65 8.45 -1.22
CA ASN A 89 -7.40 9.36 -2.13
C ASN A 89 -7.04 10.83 -1.84
N ASP A 90 -7.06 11.24 -0.57
CA ASP A 90 -6.66 12.59 -0.13
C ASP A 90 -5.22 12.92 -0.56
N LEU A 91 -4.32 11.94 -0.54
CA LEU A 91 -2.95 12.10 -1.03
C LEU A 91 -2.93 12.33 -2.55
N ASN A 92 -3.69 11.55 -3.32
CA ASN A 92 -3.73 11.75 -4.77
C ASN A 92 -4.30 13.12 -5.13
N GLU A 93 -5.34 13.59 -4.43
CA GLU A 93 -5.92 14.92 -4.63
C GLU A 93 -4.93 16.06 -4.35
N GLN A 94 -4.04 15.91 -3.36
CA GLN A 94 -2.96 16.89 -3.10
C GLN A 94 -1.99 17.02 -4.27
N GLY A 95 -1.83 15.96 -5.05
CA GLY A 95 -1.08 15.94 -6.31
C GLY A 95 -1.91 16.29 -7.55
N GLU A 96 -3.11 16.87 -7.38
CA GLU A 96 -4.06 17.15 -8.47
C GLU A 96 -4.45 15.89 -9.27
N GLY A 97 -4.41 14.72 -8.64
CA GLY A 97 -4.70 13.42 -9.25
C GLY A 97 -3.52 12.78 -10.00
N ALA A 98 -2.31 13.34 -9.88
CA ALA A 98 -1.14 12.91 -10.64
C ALA A 98 -0.16 12.00 -9.85
N TYR A 99 -0.41 11.74 -8.56
CA TYR A 99 0.51 10.93 -7.75
C TYR A 99 0.28 9.43 -7.89
N ILE A 100 -0.97 9.01 -8.12
CA ILE A 100 -1.34 7.60 -8.12
C ILE A 100 -1.97 7.28 -9.46
N GLU A 101 -1.14 6.77 -10.38
CA GLU A 101 -1.61 6.26 -11.65
C GLU A 101 -1.92 4.76 -11.56
N THR A 102 -2.11 4.11 -12.71
CA THR A 102 -2.55 2.72 -12.76
C THR A 102 -1.56 1.75 -12.10
N GLY A 103 -0.25 1.94 -12.29
CA GLY A 103 0.76 1.07 -11.70
C GLY A 103 0.87 1.23 -10.17
N GLU A 104 0.82 2.48 -9.70
CA GLU A 104 0.86 2.82 -8.28
C GLU A 104 -0.37 2.28 -7.57
N ARG A 105 -1.55 2.42 -8.19
CA ARG A 105 -2.80 1.87 -7.67
C ARG A 105 -2.74 0.35 -7.51
N GLU A 106 -2.28 -0.37 -8.53
CA GLU A 106 -2.19 -1.84 -8.47
C GLU A 106 -1.24 -2.28 -7.35
N ARG A 107 -0.08 -1.62 -7.23
CA ARG A 107 0.88 -1.92 -6.17
C ARG A 107 0.36 -1.61 -4.77
N LEU A 108 -0.35 -0.48 -4.60
CA LEU A 108 -0.96 -0.09 -3.33
C LEU A 108 -2.07 -1.08 -2.92
N ALA A 109 -2.94 -1.47 -3.85
CA ALA A 109 -4.00 -2.45 -3.59
C ALA A 109 -3.41 -3.81 -3.22
N GLU A 110 -2.41 -4.28 -3.96
CA GLU A 110 -1.70 -5.53 -3.65
C GLU A 110 -1.04 -5.48 -2.27
N TRP A 111 -0.36 -4.37 -1.94
CA TRP A 111 0.27 -4.20 -0.61
C TRP A 111 -0.78 -4.23 0.53
N ILE A 112 -1.93 -3.57 0.36
CA ILE A 112 -3.03 -3.57 1.33
C ILE A 112 -3.48 -5.00 1.64
N GLU A 113 -3.68 -5.81 0.60
CA GLU A 113 -4.06 -7.22 0.73
C GLU A 113 -2.96 -8.04 1.41
N GLN A 114 -1.71 -7.91 0.96
CA GLN A 114 -0.57 -8.67 1.50
C GLN A 114 -0.33 -8.40 2.99
N VAL A 115 -0.59 -7.18 3.48
CA VAL A 115 -0.49 -6.87 4.92
C VAL A 115 -1.50 -7.65 5.75
N ILE A 116 -2.73 -7.85 5.24
CA ILE A 116 -3.76 -8.66 5.90
C ILE A 116 -3.40 -10.15 5.82
N GLU A 117 -2.96 -10.62 4.64
CA GLU A 117 -2.54 -12.00 4.44
C GLU A 117 -1.33 -12.39 5.28
N ALA A 118 -0.42 -11.44 5.56
CA ALA A 118 0.67 -11.62 6.51
C ALA A 118 0.18 -11.91 7.94
N ARG A 119 -1.08 -11.62 8.28
CA ARG A 119 -1.71 -12.03 9.55
C ARG A 119 -2.39 -13.41 9.48
N GLY A 120 -2.21 -14.13 8.38
CA GLY A 120 -2.81 -15.43 8.13
C GLY A 120 -4.31 -15.35 7.81
N ILE A 121 -4.78 -14.20 7.31
CA ILE A 121 -6.18 -13.95 6.99
C ILE A 121 -6.36 -13.99 5.48
N SER A 122 -7.28 -14.84 5.02
CA SER A 122 -7.64 -14.98 3.61
C SER A 122 -8.60 -13.86 3.20
N ILE A 123 -8.19 -13.01 2.24
CA ILE A 123 -9.05 -11.96 1.66
C ILE A 123 -10.32 -12.56 1.06
N ASN A 124 -10.20 -13.74 0.44
CA ASN A 124 -11.34 -14.46 -0.14
C ASN A 124 -12.36 -14.91 0.92
N ASP A 125 -11.89 -15.41 2.07
CA ASP A 125 -12.80 -15.79 3.16
C ASP A 125 -13.45 -14.58 3.79
N MET A 126 -12.69 -13.49 3.93
CA MET A 126 -13.22 -12.22 4.41
C MET A 126 -14.30 -11.68 3.48
N GLY A 127 -14.05 -11.68 2.16
CA GLY A 127 -15.02 -11.26 1.14
C GLY A 127 -16.26 -12.14 1.14
N ARG A 128 -16.12 -13.46 1.27
CA ARG A 128 -17.26 -14.38 1.41
C ARG A 128 -18.14 -14.05 2.63
N VAL A 129 -17.54 -13.65 3.75
CA VAL A 129 -18.26 -13.35 5.00
C VAL A 129 -18.89 -11.95 4.98
N LEU A 130 -18.17 -10.96 4.45
CA LEU A 130 -18.60 -9.56 4.43
C LEU A 130 -19.43 -9.20 3.18
N GLY A 131 -19.40 -10.03 2.13
CA GLY A 131 -20.20 -9.86 0.92
C GLY A 131 -19.53 -9.08 -0.21
N PHE A 132 -18.19 -9.06 -0.28
CA PHE A 132 -17.42 -8.45 -1.37
C PHE A 132 -16.60 -9.50 -2.16
N GLY A 133 -16.27 -9.21 -3.41
CA GLY A 133 -15.53 -10.08 -4.33
C GLY A 133 -14.01 -10.09 -4.13
N SER A 134 -13.34 -11.11 -4.68
CA SER A 134 -11.90 -11.41 -4.50
C SER A 134 -10.91 -10.42 -5.14
N GLY A 135 -11.37 -9.25 -5.57
CA GLY A 135 -10.54 -8.14 -6.05
C GLY A 135 -11.11 -6.78 -5.69
N GLU A 136 -12.08 -6.75 -4.76
CA GLU A 136 -12.92 -5.58 -4.48
C GLU A 136 -12.60 -4.92 -3.14
N ILE A 137 -11.62 -5.41 -2.37
CA ILE A 137 -11.46 -4.96 -0.99
C ILE A 137 -11.16 -3.46 -0.90
N THR A 138 -10.53 -2.88 -1.91
CA THR A 138 -10.29 -1.44 -2.02
C THR A 138 -11.31 -0.72 -2.91
N ASP A 139 -12.09 -1.45 -3.71
CA ASP A 139 -12.87 -0.90 -4.82
C ASP A 139 -14.00 0.01 -4.37
N GLU A 140 -14.60 -0.25 -3.20
CA GLU A 140 -15.75 0.53 -2.70
C GLU A 140 -15.41 2.01 -2.45
N TRP A 141 -14.18 2.29 -2.04
CA TRP A 141 -13.77 3.63 -1.61
C TRP A 141 -12.77 4.30 -2.55
N ARG A 142 -12.43 3.64 -3.66
CA ARG A 142 -11.37 4.11 -4.54
C ARG A 142 -11.88 5.17 -5.51
N ASP A 143 -11.35 6.39 -5.37
CA ASP A 143 -11.69 7.54 -6.22
C ASP A 143 -10.51 8.05 -7.09
N TRP A 144 -9.32 7.46 -6.94
CA TRP A 144 -8.10 7.80 -7.69
C TRP A 144 -7.90 7.07 -9.02
#